data_AF-A0A382CX67-F1
#
_entry.id   AF-A0A382CX67-F1
#
_cell.length_a   1.000
_cell.length_b   1.000
_cell.length_c   1.000
_cell.angle_alpha   90.00
_cell.angle_beta   90.00
_cell.angle_gamma   90.00
#
_symmetry.space_group_name_H-M   'P 1'
#
loop_
_entity.id
_entity.type
_entity.pdbx_description
1 polymer ?
#
loop_
_entity_poly.entity_id
_entity_poly.type
_entity_poly.pdbx_seq_one_letter_code
_entity_poly.pdbx_strand_id
1 'polypeptide(L)'
;ATVFIASGKEKTDEVRCQLSSMFSGETASKIKDTYETLKSEEYDLAKLARWGESALKNGTGPAAPLIACQAGTLCHLCGLSSSFQEGYDAAQNALHGGSCHNALMQYISKIRN
;
A
#
# COMPACT_ATOMS: atom_id res chain seq x y z
N ALA A 1 -11.68 -6.48 -4.83
CA ALA A 1 -12.35 -6.82 -3.56
C ALA A 1 -13.55 -5.90 -3.38
N THR A 2 -14.50 -6.25 -2.49
CA THR A 2 -15.55 -5.33 -2.04
C THR A 2 -15.26 -4.99 -0.59
N VAL A 3 -15.25 -3.70 -0.26
CA VAL A 3 -15.01 -3.19 1.10
C VAL A 3 -16.29 -2.54 1.60
N PHE A 4 -16.65 -2.80 2.85
CA PHE A 4 -17.80 -2.20 3.52
C PHE A 4 -17.28 -1.23 4.58
N ILE A 5 -17.64 0.05 4.45
CA ILE A 5 -17.20 1.10 5.38
C ILE A 5 -18.32 1.33 6.40
N ALA A 6 -17.99 1.14 7.68
CA ALA A 6 -18.87 1.51 8.78
C ALA A 6 -18.81 3.03 8.98
N SER A 7 -19.74 3.75 8.36
CA SER A 7 -19.80 5.22 8.39
C SER A 7 -20.65 5.78 9.53
N GLY A 8 -21.06 4.95 10.50
CA GLY A 8 -21.98 5.33 11.58
C GLY A 8 -23.42 5.58 11.12
N LYS A 9 -23.70 5.42 9.82
CA LYS A 9 -25.03 5.44 9.22
C LYS A 9 -25.72 4.09 9.39
N GLU A 10 -27.03 4.08 9.19
CA GLU A 10 -27.86 2.87 9.25
C GLU A 10 -27.49 1.82 8.18
N LYS A 11 -26.89 2.25 7.05
CA LYS A 11 -26.33 1.37 6.01
C LYS A 11 -24.84 1.62 5.82
N THR A 12 -24.08 0.54 5.70
CA THR A 12 -22.65 0.57 5.33
C THR A 12 -22.48 1.02 3.90
N ASP A 13 -21.46 1.83 3.65
CA ASP A 13 -21.08 2.22 2.29
C ASP A 13 -20.31 1.06 1.65
N GLU A 14 -20.82 0.54 0.53
CA GLU A 14 -20.18 -0.54 -0.24
C GLU A 14 -19.27 0.06 -1.32
N VAL A 15 -17.99 -0.28 -1.27
CA VAL A 15 -16.98 0.20 -2.23
C VAL A 15 -16.39 -1.00 -2.97
N ARG A 16 -16.63 -1.03 -4.29
CA ARG A 16 -16.03 -2.04 -5.17
C ARG A 16 -14.62 -1.61 -5.59
N CYS A 17 -13.61 -2.23 -5.00
CA CYS A 17 -12.22 -1.98 -5.32
C CYS A 17 -11.78 -2.81 -6.54
N GLN A 18 -11.79 -2.17 -7.72
CA GLN A 18 -11.24 -2.71 -8.97
C GLN A 18 -10.08 -1.82 -9.45
N LEU A 19 -8.90 -2.41 -9.66
CA LEU A 19 -7.69 -1.64 -10.03
C LEU A 19 -7.92 -0.71 -11.23
N SER A 20 -8.63 -1.20 -12.26
CA SER A 20 -8.91 -0.45 -13.49
C SER A 20 -9.80 0.78 -13.29
N SER A 21 -10.58 0.83 -12.22
CA SER A 21 -11.43 2.00 -11.90
C SER A 21 -10.85 2.87 -10.78
N MET A 22 -9.95 2.32 -9.97
CA MET A 22 -9.30 3.02 -8.86
C MET A 22 -8.12 3.87 -9.32
N PHE A 23 -7.37 3.40 -10.32
CA PHE A 23 -6.08 3.97 -10.69
C PHE A 23 -5.99 4.30 -12.18
N SER A 24 -5.03 5.13 -12.55
CA SER A 24 -4.67 5.35 -13.95
C SER A 24 -4.27 4.03 -14.62
N GLY A 25 -4.41 3.93 -15.94
CA GLY A 25 -4.08 2.71 -16.67
C GLY A 25 -2.63 2.25 -16.48
N GLU A 26 -1.70 3.20 -16.38
CA GLU A 26 -0.29 2.94 -16.08
C GLU A 26 -0.12 2.39 -14.66
N THR A 27 -0.72 3.05 -13.66
CA THR A 27 -0.62 2.62 -12.26
C THR A 27 -1.26 1.25 -12.04
N ALA A 28 -2.45 1.03 -12.61
CA ALA A 28 -3.15 -0.24 -12.54
C ALA A 28 -2.32 -1.39 -13.15
N SER A 29 -1.72 -1.15 -14.31
CA SER A 29 -0.84 -2.13 -14.97
C SER A 29 0.40 -2.42 -14.11
N LYS A 30 1.09 -1.38 -13.62
CA LYS A 30 2.25 -1.53 -12.74
C LYS A 30 1.93 -2.35 -11.49
N ILE A 31 0.83 -2.06 -10.81
CA ILE A 31 0.40 -2.81 -9.61
C ILE A 31 0.12 -4.28 -9.97
N LYS A 32 -0.62 -4.52 -11.05
CA LYS A 32 -0.97 -5.86 -11.50
C LYS A 32 0.26 -6.69 -11.86
N ASP A 33 1.16 -6.13 -12.67
CA ASP A 33 2.37 -6.83 -13.11
C ASP A 33 3.32 -7.11 -11.94
N THR A 34 3.44 -6.15 -11.02
CA THR A 34 4.21 -6.32 -9.78
C THR A 34 3.63 -7.45 -8.92
N TYR A 35 2.30 -7.51 -8.79
CA TYR A 35 1.62 -8.55 -8.02
C TYR A 35 1.85 -9.94 -8.63
N GLU A 36 1.63 -10.11 -9.94
CA GLU A 36 1.82 -11.41 -10.58
C GLU A 36 3.29 -11.86 -10.56
N THR A 37 4.23 -10.92 -10.68
CA THR A 37 5.67 -11.20 -10.53
C THR A 37 5.98 -11.73 -9.13
N LEU A 38 5.59 -11.00 -8.08
CA LEU A 38 5.86 -11.39 -6.69
C LEU A 38 5.14 -12.68 -6.29
N LYS A 39 3.93 -12.90 -6.79
CA LYS A 39 3.14 -14.11 -6.53
C LYS A 39 3.81 -15.37 -7.09
N SER A 40 4.49 -15.23 -8.22
CA SER A 40 5.16 -16.35 -8.92
C SER A 40 6.58 -16.59 -8.41
N GLU A 41 7.13 -15.64 -7.64
CA GLU A 41 8.49 -15.71 -7.15
C GLU A 41 8.57 -16.54 -5.86
N GLU A 42 9.42 -17.57 -5.83
CA GLU A 42 9.70 -18.27 -4.58
C GLU A 42 10.39 -17.34 -3.58
N TYR A 43 9.90 -17.37 -2.34
CA TYR A 43 10.45 -16.56 -1.26
C TYR A 43 10.47 -17.31 0.07
N ASP A 44 11.46 -16.96 0.88
CA ASP A 44 11.51 -17.26 2.31
C ASP A 44 11.24 -15.98 3.12
N LEU A 45 11.22 -16.10 4.44
CA LEU A 45 11.00 -14.97 5.34
C LEU A 45 12.06 -13.87 5.16
N ALA A 46 13.32 -14.23 4.92
CA ALA A 46 14.41 -13.28 4.77
C ALA A 46 14.28 -12.46 3.48
N LYS A 47 13.89 -13.09 2.37
CA LYS A 47 13.62 -12.42 1.10
C LYS A 47 12.41 -11.50 1.20
N LEU A 48 11.32 -11.96 1.81
CA LEU A 48 10.13 -11.15 2.06
C LEU A 48 10.45 -9.91 2.91
N ALA A 49 11.21 -10.09 3.99
CA ALA A 49 11.64 -9.00 4.86
C ALA A 49 12.50 -7.97 4.10
N ARG A 50 13.46 -8.43 3.28
CA ARG A 50 14.28 -7.53 2.45
C ARG A 50 13.46 -6.71 1.47
N TRP A 51 12.42 -7.28 0.85
CA TRP A 51 11.54 -6.52 -0.03
C TRP A 51 10.79 -5.42 0.71
N GLY A 52 10.22 -5.74 1.87
CA GLY A 52 9.55 -4.75 2.70
C GLY A 52 10.50 -3.67 3.21
N GLU A 53 11.69 -4.06 3.67
CA GLU A 53 12.70 -3.14 4.17
C GLU A 53 13.18 -2.16 3.09
N SER A 54 13.50 -2.65 1.88
CA SER A 54 13.86 -1.79 0.75
C SER A 54 12.73 -0.81 0.41
N ALA A 55 11.48 -1.30 0.36
CA ALA A 55 10.33 -0.45 0.06
C ALA A 55 10.17 0.67 1.09
N LEU A 56 10.30 0.36 2.38
CA LEU A 56 10.12 1.33 3.47
C LEU A 56 11.29 2.30 3.62
N LYS A 57 12.52 1.89 3.26
CA LYS A 57 13.73 2.72 3.41
C LYS A 57 13.85 3.79 2.34
N ASN A 58 13.47 3.49 1.10
CA ASN A 58 13.71 4.39 -0.02
C ASN A 58 12.72 4.22 -1.18
N GLY A 59 11.60 3.53 -0.98
CA GLY A 59 10.60 3.33 -2.02
C GLY A 59 11.01 2.38 -3.14
N THR A 60 12.08 1.61 -2.96
CA THR A 60 12.58 0.69 -4.00
C THR A 60 12.18 -0.77 -3.76
N GLY A 61 12.44 -1.59 -4.77
CA GLY A 61 12.19 -3.02 -4.71
C GLY A 61 10.74 -3.39 -5.06
N PRO A 62 10.48 -4.70 -5.22
CA PRO A 62 9.25 -5.18 -5.84
C PRO A 62 8.02 -4.99 -4.93
N ALA A 63 8.20 -4.85 -3.61
CA ALA A 63 7.06 -4.64 -2.71
C ALA A 63 6.54 -3.19 -2.70
N ALA A 64 7.33 -2.21 -3.14
CA ALA A 64 6.98 -0.79 -2.98
C ALA A 64 5.64 -0.40 -3.68
N PRO A 65 5.38 -0.81 -4.94
CA PRO A 65 4.10 -0.50 -5.59
C PRO A 65 2.90 -1.14 -4.88
N LEU A 66 3.05 -2.34 -4.32
CA LEU A 66 1.96 -3.03 -3.62
C LEU A 66 1.67 -2.41 -2.25
N ILE A 67 2.72 -2.02 -1.51
CA ILE A 67 2.59 -1.30 -0.24
C ILE A 67 1.91 0.06 -0.50
N ALA A 68 2.33 0.80 -1.53
CA ALA A 68 1.70 2.06 -1.90
C ALA A 68 0.22 1.86 -2.31
N CYS A 69 -0.10 0.80 -3.06
CA CYS A 69 -1.48 0.45 -3.42
C CYS A 69 -2.35 0.25 -2.18
N GLN A 70 -1.87 -0.53 -1.21
CA GLN A 70 -2.62 -0.81 0.02
C GLN A 70 -2.77 0.43 0.88
N ALA A 71 -1.68 1.16 1.15
CA ALA A 71 -1.70 2.38 1.94
C ALA A 71 -2.58 3.46 1.30
N GLY A 72 -2.43 3.70 0.00
CA GLY A 72 -3.23 4.69 -0.73
C GLY A 72 -4.72 4.33 -0.79
N THR A 73 -5.04 3.03 -0.93
CA THR A 73 -6.42 2.55 -0.84
C THR A 73 -7.01 2.86 0.54
N LEU A 74 -6.28 2.56 1.62
CA LEU A 74 -6.73 2.87 2.97
C LEU A 74 -6.87 4.38 3.21
N CYS A 75 -5.94 5.20 2.71
CA CYS A 75 -6.03 6.66 2.79
C CYS A 75 -7.34 7.17 2.19
N HIS A 76 -7.68 6.72 0.98
CA HIS A 76 -8.92 7.17 0.34
C HIS A 76 -10.18 6.67 1.07
N LEU A 77 -10.21 5.38 1.43
CA LEU A 77 -11.37 4.80 2.12
C LEU A 77 -11.61 5.45 3.51
N CYS A 78 -10.55 5.96 4.15
CA CYS A 78 -10.65 6.70 5.41
C CYS A 78 -10.88 8.21 5.23
N GLY A 79 -11.08 8.70 4.00
CA GLY A 79 -11.30 10.12 3.71
C GLY A 79 -10.06 11.01 3.87
N LEU A 80 -8.85 10.43 3.87
CA LEU A 80 -7.57 11.15 3.97
C LEU A 80 -7.04 11.61 2.61
N SER A 81 -7.60 11.10 1.50
CA SER A 81 -7.31 11.56 0.14
C SER A 81 -8.59 11.67 -0.70
N SER A 82 -8.60 12.56 -1.69
CA SER A 82 -9.77 12.81 -2.54
C SER A 82 -10.02 11.69 -3.57
N SER A 83 -8.99 10.93 -3.91
CA SER A 83 -9.09 9.76 -4.79
C SER A 83 -8.14 8.64 -4.38
N PHE A 84 -8.37 7.44 -4.92
CA PHE A 84 -7.45 6.30 -4.81
C PHE A 84 -6.08 6.60 -5.41
N GLN A 85 -6.03 7.24 -6.59
CA GLN A 85 -4.78 7.60 -7.26
C GLN A 85 -3.97 8.60 -6.42
N GLU A 86 -4.61 9.65 -5.90
CA GLU A 86 -3.92 10.61 -5.02
C GLU A 86 -3.37 9.92 -3.77
N GLY A 87 -4.15 9.02 -3.16
CA GLY A 87 -3.70 8.24 -2.01
C GLY A 87 -2.48 7.39 -2.34
N TYR A 88 -2.46 6.76 -3.52
CA TYR A 88 -1.33 5.97 -4.01
C TYR A 88 -0.09 6.82 -4.25
N ASP A 89 -0.22 7.97 -4.91
CA ASP A 89 0.89 8.88 -5.20
C ASP A 89 1.49 9.44 -3.89
N ALA A 90 0.64 9.82 -2.94
CA ALA A 90 1.06 10.24 -1.61
C ALA A 90 1.81 9.11 -0.86
N ALA A 91 1.31 7.88 -0.93
CA ALA A 91 1.98 6.72 -0.33
C ALA A 91 3.34 6.43 -0.98
N GLN A 92 3.45 6.53 -2.31
CA GLN A 92 4.73 6.41 -3.00
C GLN A 92 5.72 7.48 -2.55
N ASN A 93 5.29 8.74 -2.45
CA ASN A 93 6.14 9.83 -2.00
C ASN A 93 6.65 9.59 -0.57
N ALA A 94 5.78 9.11 0.32
CA ALA A 94 6.17 8.75 1.68
C ALA A 94 7.22 7.63 1.73
N LEU A 95 7.07 6.59 0.90
CA LEU A 95 8.06 5.51 0.79
C LEU A 95 9.41 6.01 0.28
N HIS A 96 9.42 6.85 -0.76
CA HIS A 96 10.66 7.45 -1.29
C HIS A 96 11.35 8.37 -0.27
N GLY A 97 10.58 9.05 0.58
CA GLY A 97 11.11 9.88 1.65
C GLY A 97 11.81 9.11 2.79
N GLY A 98 11.67 7.78 2.83
CA GLY A 98 12.35 6.90 3.81
C GLY A 98 11.88 7.05 5.27
N SER A 99 10.91 7.92 5.53
CA SER A 99 10.37 8.14 6.87
C SER A 99 9.60 6.92 7.40
N CYS A 100 9.01 6.12 6.50
CA CYS A 100 8.25 4.92 6.84
C CYS A 100 9.10 3.88 7.60
N HIS A 101 10.35 3.63 7.16
CA HIS A 101 11.25 2.71 7.86
C HIS A 101 11.57 3.20 9.27
N ASN A 102 11.86 4.49 9.44
CA ASN A 102 12.16 5.07 10.75
C ASN A 102 10.97 4.95 11.71
N ALA A 103 9.76 5.22 11.23
CA ALA A 103 8.54 5.06 12.02
C ALA A 103 8.34 3.60 12.47
N LEU A 104 8.57 2.62 11.58
CA LEU A 104 8.47 1.21 11.94
C LEU A 104 9.51 0.81 12.99
N MET A 105 10.77 1.22 12.84
CA MET A 105 11.82 0.90 13.83
C MET A 105 11.55 1.54 15.19
N GLN A 106 11.04 2.77 15.22
CA GLN A 106 10.60 3.42 16.46
C GLN A 106 9.45 2.63 17.12
N TYR A 107 8.48 2.16 16.35
CA TYR A 107 7.39 1.33 16.87
C TYR A 107 7.91 -0.01 17.44
N ILE A 108 8.78 -0.71 16.70
CA ILE A 108 9.39 -1.98 17.15
C ILE A 108 10.17 -1.79 18.45
N SER A 109 10.94 -0.70 18.57
CA SER A 109 11.66 -0.36 19.79
C SER A 109 10.71 -0.16 20.98
N LYS A 110 9.60 0.56 20.77
CA LYS A 110 8.59 0.82 21.81
C LYS A 110 7.91 -0.45 22.33
N ILE A 111 7.62 -1.42 21.47
CA ILE A 111 6.92 -2.66 21.87
C ILE A 111 7.86 -3.76 22.40
N ARG A 112 9.18 -3.58 22.23
CA ARG A 112 10.19 -4.48 22.79
C ARG A 112 10.58 -4.11 24.22
N ASN A 113 10.37 -2.86 24.61
CA ASN A 113 10.55 -2.34 25.97
C ASN A 113 9.25 -2.44 26.76
#